data_AF-A0A382MGL7-F1
#
_entry.id   AF-A0A382MGL7-F1
#
_cell.length_a   1.000
_cell.length_b   1.000
_cell.length_c   1.000
_cell.angle_alpha   90.00
_cell.angle_beta   90.00
_cell.angle_gamma   90.00
#
_symmetry.space_group_name_H-M   'P 1'
#
loop_
_entity.id
_entity.type
_entity.pdbx_description
1 polymer ?
#
loop_
_entity_poly.entity_id
_entity_poly.type
_entity_poly.pdbx_seq_one_letter_code
_entity_poly.pdbx_strand_id
1 'polypeptide(L)' 'MQTAREALLAERNEQGHWTGELSSSALATATAVVALQIVQRETNADHHDLIDGGLQWLVTNVNEDGGWGDSTKSISNIST' A
#
# COMPACT_ATOMS: atom_id res chain seq x y z
N MET A 1 4.12 -20.70 24.05
CA MET A 1 4.40 -19.26 24.28
C MET A 1 5.89 -18.93 24.19
N GLN A 2 6.80 -19.77 24.68
CA GLN A 2 8.25 -19.54 24.64
C GLN A 2 8.78 -19.27 23.21
N THR A 3 8.39 -20.09 22.23
CA THR A 3 8.91 -20.03 20.85
C THR A 3 8.55 -18.75 20.10
N ALA A 4 7.32 -18.24 20.24
CA ALA A 4 6.90 -17.02 19.56
C ALA A 4 7.61 -15.77 20.10
N ARG A 5 7.87 -15.73 21.43
CA ARG A 5 8.63 -14.66 22.07
C ARG A 5 10.08 -14.65 21.60
N GLU A 6 10.71 -15.82 21.55
CA GLU A 6 12.11 -15.96 21.09
C GLU A 6 12.24 -15.57 19.62
N ALA A 7 11.33 -16.05 18.76
CA ALA A 7 11.28 -15.66 17.36
C ALA A 7 11.10 -14.14 17.18
N LEU A 8 10.15 -13.53 17.90
CA LEU A 8 9.93 -12.09 17.80
C LEU A 8 11.17 -11.31 18.25
N LEU A 9 11.82 -11.68 19.35
CA LEU A 9 13.02 -10.98 19.83
C LEU A 9 14.22 -11.12 18.87
N ALA A 10 14.31 -12.24 18.13
CA ALA A 10 15.35 -12.47 17.13
C ALA A 10 15.22 -11.56 15.88
N GLU A 11 14.02 -11.07 15.58
CA GLU A 11 13.75 -10.13 14.47
C GLU A 11 14.12 -8.67 14.79
N ARG A 12 14.62 -8.36 16.00
CA ARG A 12 15.12 -7.01 16.30
C ARG A 12 16.42 -6.77 15.54
N ASN A 13 16.54 -5.58 14.97
CA ASN A 13 17.79 -5.13 14.38
C ASN A 13 18.85 -4.82 15.45
N GLU A 14 20.06 -4.53 14.99
CA GLU A 14 21.22 -4.22 15.84
C GLU A 14 21.02 -2.96 16.73
N GLN A 15 20.13 -2.06 16.33
CA GLN A 15 19.76 -0.86 17.10
C GLN A 15 18.72 -1.16 18.19
N GLY A 16 18.23 -2.40 18.27
CA GLY A 16 17.30 -2.85 19.28
C GLY A 16 15.83 -2.50 18.98
N HIS A 17 15.44 -2.32 17.74
CA HIS A 17 14.02 -2.18 17.38
C HIS A 17 13.65 -3.11 16.21
N TRP A 18 12.36 -3.27 15.96
CA TRP A 18 11.88 -3.97 14.75
C TRP A 18 11.78 -2.98 13.61
N THR A 19 12.17 -3.42 12.42
CA THR A 19 11.86 -2.72 11.18
C THR A 19 10.77 -3.52 10.48
N GLY A 20 9.74 -2.84 10.01
CA GLY A 20 8.65 -3.45 9.25
C GLY A 20 8.23 -2.55 8.10
N GLU A 21 7.30 -3.06 7.30
CA GLU A 21 6.67 -2.33 6.21
C GLU A 21 5.21 -2.04 6.56
N LEU A 22 4.68 -0.94 6.02
CA LEU A 22 3.25 -0.69 6.08
C LEU A 22 2.54 -1.65 5.13
N SER A 23 1.32 -2.04 5.49
CA SER A 23 0.48 -2.84 4.59
C SER A 23 0.17 -2.08 3.30
N SER A 24 0.11 -2.79 2.18
CA SER A 24 -0.38 -2.22 0.92
C SER A 24 -1.82 -1.72 1.09
N SER A 25 -2.13 -0.54 0.52
CA SER A 25 -3.41 0.14 0.71
C SER A 25 -3.92 0.73 -0.61
N ALA A 26 -5.15 0.39 -0.97
CA ALA A 26 -5.80 0.94 -2.17
C ALA A 26 -5.98 2.46 -2.07
N LEU A 27 -6.39 2.96 -0.89
CA LEU A 27 -6.54 4.40 -0.66
C LEU A 27 -5.22 5.16 -0.84
N ALA A 28 -4.11 4.63 -0.29
CA ALA A 28 -2.80 5.25 -0.46
C ALA A 28 -2.34 5.24 -1.93
N THR A 29 -2.52 4.12 -2.64
CA THR A 29 -2.19 3.99 -4.06
C THR A 29 -3.03 4.95 -4.91
N ALA A 30 -4.34 5.01 -4.70
CA ALA A 30 -5.24 5.92 -5.43
C ALA A 30 -4.87 7.40 -5.16
N THR A 31 -4.57 7.74 -3.91
CA THR A 31 -4.12 9.09 -3.54
C THR A 31 -2.81 9.46 -4.25
N ALA A 32 -1.85 8.53 -4.32
CA ALA A 32 -0.60 8.75 -5.03
C ALA A 32 -0.82 8.93 -6.54
N VAL A 33 -1.67 8.10 -7.16
CA VAL A 33 -2.03 8.22 -8.59
C VAL A 33 -2.64 9.59 -8.89
N VAL A 34 -3.59 10.05 -8.07
CA VAL A 34 -4.20 11.38 -8.24
C VAL A 34 -3.15 12.49 -8.09
N ALA A 35 -2.29 12.41 -7.08
CA ALA A 35 -1.24 13.40 -6.86
C ALA A 35 -0.25 13.46 -8.04
N LEU A 36 0.20 12.30 -8.53
CA LEU A 36 1.11 12.22 -9.68
C LEU A 36 0.46 12.77 -10.95
N GLN A 37 -0.81 12.47 -11.20
CA GLN A 37 -1.55 13.01 -12.34
C GLN A 37 -1.68 14.54 -12.27
N ILE A 38 -1.92 15.10 -11.07
CA ILE A 38 -1.95 16.56 -10.88
C ILE A 38 -0.58 17.16 -11.15
N VAL A 39 0.50 16.61 -10.58
CA VAL A 39 1.87 17.12 -10.80
C VAL A 39 2.26 17.03 -12.28
N GLN A 40 1.96 15.93 -12.95
CA GLN A 40 2.23 15.76 -14.38
C GLN A 40 1.45 16.75 -15.24
N ARG A 41 0.23 17.15 -14.86
CA ARG A 41 -0.55 18.15 -15.58
C ARG A 41 -0.01 19.57 -15.38
N GLU A 42 0.37 19.91 -14.16
CA GLU A 42 0.81 21.26 -13.79
C GLU A 42 2.29 21.52 -14.07
N THR A 43 3.05 20.46 -14.38
CA THR A 43 4.46 20.50 -14.72
C THR A 43 4.71 19.76 -16.05
N ASN A 44 5.97 19.61 -16.47
CA ASN A 44 6.35 18.74 -17.58
C ASN A 44 6.99 17.42 -17.08
N ALA A 45 6.74 17.04 -15.82
CA ALA A 45 7.23 15.77 -15.29
C ALA A 45 6.48 14.60 -15.93
N ASP A 46 7.20 13.53 -16.25
CA ASP A 46 6.61 12.29 -16.76
C ASP A 46 6.51 11.27 -15.62
N HIS A 47 5.28 10.89 -15.30
CA HIS A 47 4.93 9.91 -14.27
C HIS A 47 4.03 8.80 -14.83
N HIS A 48 3.97 8.64 -16.16
CA HIS A 48 3.03 7.73 -16.81
C HIS A 48 3.15 6.29 -16.30
N ASP A 49 4.38 5.77 -16.21
CA ASP A 49 4.64 4.41 -15.72
C ASP A 49 4.14 4.18 -14.28
N LEU A 50 4.27 5.19 -13.41
CA LEU A 50 3.83 5.10 -12.01
C LEU A 50 2.30 5.20 -11.91
N ILE A 51 1.69 6.07 -12.71
CA ILE A 51 0.24 6.24 -12.78
C ILE A 51 -0.40 4.95 -13.28
N ASP A 52 0.08 4.43 -14.42
CA ASP A 52 -0.44 3.20 -15.03
C ASP A 52 -0.20 1.99 -14.12
N GLY A 53 0.98 1.90 -13.50
CA GLY A 53 1.27 0.87 -12.51
C GLY A 53 0.32 0.91 -11.30
N GLY A 54 0.03 2.10 -10.79
CA GLY A 54 -0.92 2.29 -9.68
C GLY A 54 -2.35 1.91 -10.05
N LEU A 55 -2.81 2.33 -11.23
CA LEU A 55 -4.13 1.96 -11.76
C LEU A 55 -4.26 0.45 -11.98
N GLN A 56 -3.25 -0.17 -12.59
CA GLN A 56 -3.23 -1.63 -12.79
C GLN A 56 -3.24 -2.37 -11.46
N TRP A 57 -2.51 -1.87 -10.46
CA TRP A 57 -2.51 -2.47 -9.12
C TRP A 57 -3.91 -2.40 -8.49
N LEU A 58 -4.61 -1.26 -8.58
CA LEU A 58 -5.96 -1.11 -8.04
C LEU A 58 -6.93 -2.12 -8.65
N VAL A 59 -6.90 -2.29 -9.98
CA VAL A 59 -7.74 -3.25 -10.70
C VAL A 59 -7.43 -4.69 -10.27
N THR A 60 -6.15 -5.04 -10.10
CA THR A 60 -5.74 -6.38 -9.70
C THR A 60 -6.11 -6.72 -8.24
N ASN A 61 -6.28 -5.71 -7.38
CA ASN A 61 -6.50 -5.89 -5.93
C ASN A 61 -7.91 -5.48 -5.46
N VAL A 62 -8.87 -5.38 -6.39
CA VAL A 62 -10.29 -5.18 -6.04
C VAL A 62 -10.87 -6.47 -5.43
N ASN A 63 -11.74 -6.32 -4.43
CA ASN A 63 -12.45 -7.45 -3.83
C ASN A 63 -13.53 -8.00 -4.79
N GLU A 64 -14.03 -9.21 -4.52
CA GLU A 64 -15.08 -9.85 -5.34
C GLU A 64 -16.38 -9.02 -5.43
N ASP A 65 -16.65 -8.19 -4.42
CA ASP A 65 -17.79 -7.28 -4.38
C ASP A 65 -17.58 -5.97 -5.14
N GLY A 66 -16.40 -5.77 -5.73
CA GLY A 66 -16.03 -4.58 -6.50
C GLY A 66 -15.48 -3.41 -5.67
N GLY A 67 -15.32 -3.56 -4.35
CA GLY A 67 -14.75 -2.54 -3.47
C GLY A 67 -13.30 -2.80 -3.06
N TRP A 68 -12.78 -1.94 -2.17
CA TRP A 68 -11.50 -2.11 -1.50
C TRP A 68 -11.66 -1.92 0.01
N GLY A 69 -10.74 -2.49 0.79
CA GLY A 69 -10.60 -2.20 2.22
C GLY A 69 -9.23 -1.63 2.56
N ASP A 70 -8.98 -1.37 3.85
CA ASP A 70 -7.76 -0.71 4.33
C ASP A 70 -6.45 -1.41 3.90
N SER A 71 -6.54 -2.73 3.66
CA SER A 71 -5.48 -3.56 3.08
C SER A 71 -6.06 -4.54 2.05
N THR A 72 -5.19 -5.23 1.30
CA THR A 72 -5.59 -6.29 0.35
C THR A 72 -6.24 -7.52 0.98
N LYS A 73 -6.30 -7.58 2.32
CA LYS A 73 -6.96 -8.66 3.08
C LYS A 73 -8.19 -8.17 3.83
N SER A 74 -8.50 -6.88 3.77
CA SER A 74 -9.62 -6.28 4.47
C SER A 74 -10.90 -6.38 3.63
N ILE A 75 -12.04 -6.57 4.29
CA ILE A 75 -13.35 -6.43 3.65
C ILE A 75 -13.54 -5.00 3.13
N SER A 76 -14.37 -4.86 2.10
CA SER A 76 -14.65 -3.56 1.49
C SER A 76 -15.28 -2.58 2.48
N ASN A 77 -14.88 -1.31 2.40
CA ASN A 77 -15.46 -0.24 3.21
C ASN A 77 -15.61 1.06 2.40
N ILE A 78 -16.52 1.94 2.84
CA ILE A 78 -16.86 3.17 2.10
C ILE A 78 -15.73 4.21 2.07
N SER A 79 -14.78 4.12 3.00
CA SER A 79 -13.68 5.06 3.11
C SER A 79 -12.48 4.72 2.23
N THR A 80 -12.53 3.61 1.50
CA THR A 80 -11.46 3.12 0.61
C THR A 80 -11.96 3.08 -0.82
#